data_AF-A0A517MP13-F1
#
_entry.id   AF-A0A517MP13-F1
#
_cell.length_a   1.000
_cell.length_b   1.000
_cell.length_c   1.000
_cell.angle_alpha   90.00
_cell.angle_beta   90.00
_cell.angle_gamma   90.00
#
_symmetry.space_group_name_H-M   'P 1'
#
loop_
_entity.id
_entity.type
_entity.pdbx_description
1 polymer ?
#
loop_
_entity_poly.entity_id
_entity_poly.type
_entity_poly.pdbx_seq_one_letter_code
_entity_poly.pdbx_strand_id
1 'polypeptide(L)'
;MNRVLLLFAAVSISISGTVYSADKDRCPCGPDGLTGPLRNLIPQGVGNADWRPYCRAHDACYGIPGVDKASCDRNFYNQMKSSCGCSGKPILCRITAHLMYVSTKRFGTKAFNKSQRLAYATNSFANQNISP
;
A
#
# COMPACT_ATOMS: atom_id res chain seq x y z
N MET A 1 45.96 -50.54 -7.52
CA MET A 1 46.55 -49.23 -7.14
C MET A 1 46.19 -48.21 -8.21
N ASN A 2 45.43 -47.17 -7.85
CA ASN A 2 45.28 -45.84 -8.50
C ASN A 2 44.04 -45.17 -7.86
N ARG A 3 44.19 -44.32 -6.83
CA ARG A 3 44.44 -42.86 -6.85
C ARG A 3 43.27 -42.01 -7.43
N VAL A 4 42.39 -41.60 -6.51
CA VAL A 4 41.89 -40.22 -6.24
C VAL A 4 41.61 -39.29 -7.42
N LEU A 5 40.36 -38.79 -7.52
CA LEU A 5 39.86 -37.44 -7.94
C LEU A 5 38.40 -37.63 -8.45
N LEU A 6 37.33 -36.88 -8.15
CA LEU A 6 37.11 -35.50 -7.73
C LEU A 6 35.77 -35.41 -6.98
N LEU A 7 35.76 -34.70 -5.84
CA LEU A 7 34.56 -34.21 -5.18
C LEU A 7 34.13 -32.90 -5.88
N PHE A 8 32.97 -32.88 -6.53
CA PHE A 8 32.29 -31.63 -6.89
C PHE A 8 31.14 -31.39 -5.92
N ALA A 9 31.47 -30.88 -4.73
CA ALA A 9 30.48 -30.25 -3.87
C ALA A 9 30.17 -28.86 -4.45
N ALA A 10 29.24 -28.80 -5.41
CA ALA A 10 28.63 -27.54 -5.81
C ALA A 10 27.62 -27.14 -4.72
N VAL A 11 28.12 -26.64 -3.59
CA VAL A 11 27.27 -25.95 -2.61
C VAL A 11 26.87 -24.63 -3.25
N SER A 12 25.69 -24.64 -3.85
CA SER A 12 25.04 -23.46 -4.41
C SER A 12 24.85 -22.47 -3.27
N ILE A 13 25.66 -21.41 -3.26
CA ILE A 13 25.46 -20.25 -2.37
C ILE A 13 24.16 -19.60 -2.84
N SER A 14 23.05 -20.06 -2.27
CA SER A 14 21.76 -19.39 -2.41
C SER A 14 21.88 -18.08 -1.65
N ILE A 15 22.16 -17.00 -2.37
CA ILE A 15 22.04 -15.64 -1.86
C ILE A 15 20.58 -15.50 -1.44
N SER A 16 20.31 -15.74 -0.15
CA SER A 16 19.04 -15.42 0.47
C SER A 16 19.00 -13.90 0.57
N GLY A 17 18.62 -13.25 -0.54
CA GLY A 17 18.20 -11.87 -0.52
C GLY A 17 16.94 -11.78 0.32
N THR A 18 17.09 -11.49 1.61
CA THR A 18 15.97 -11.05 2.43
C THR A 18 15.56 -9.68 1.90
N VAL A 19 14.54 -9.69 1.04
CA VAL A 19 13.91 -8.45 0.58
C VAL A 19 13.25 -7.80 1.80
N TYR A 20 13.88 -6.77 2.34
CA TYR A 20 13.28 -5.89 3.35
C TYR A 20 12.05 -5.20 2.75
N SER A 21 10.85 -5.77 2.89
CA SER A 21 9.58 -5.07 2.59
C SER A 21 8.35 -5.56 3.38
N ALA A 22 8.54 -6.16 4.56
CA ALA A 22 7.42 -6.65 5.38
C ALA A 22 6.58 -5.56 6.09
N ASP A 23 7.04 -4.30 6.14
CA ASP A 23 6.37 -3.24 6.92
C ASP A 23 5.17 -2.60 6.19
N LYS A 24 5.22 -2.51 4.85
CA LYS A 24 4.12 -1.90 4.07
C LYS A 24 2.83 -2.69 4.15
N ASP A 25 2.91 -4.02 4.13
CA ASP A 25 1.73 -4.89 4.18
C ASP A 25 1.07 -4.91 5.56
N ARG A 26 1.87 -4.72 6.63
CA ARG A 26 1.37 -4.67 8.01
C ARG A 26 0.68 -3.34 8.34
N CYS A 27 1.24 -2.24 7.85
CA CYS A 27 0.74 -0.89 8.06
C CYS A 27 0.42 -0.23 6.71
N PRO A 28 -0.61 -0.69 5.98
CA PRO A 28 -0.91 -0.22 4.63
C PRO A 28 -1.38 1.24 4.61
N CYS A 29 -1.90 1.79 5.71
CA CYS A 29 -2.29 3.19 5.73
C CYS A 29 -1.06 4.11 5.70
N GLY A 30 -1.06 5.06 4.78
CA GLY A 30 -0.02 6.06 4.63
C GLY A 30 0.78 5.91 3.34
N PRO A 31 1.49 6.95 2.90
CA PRO A 31 2.18 6.91 1.63
C PRO A 31 3.33 5.90 1.64
N ASP A 32 3.57 5.26 0.50
CA ASP A 32 4.69 4.31 0.30
C ASP A 32 6.08 4.89 0.62
N GLY A 33 6.22 6.21 0.50
CA GLY A 33 7.48 6.91 0.78
C GLY A 33 7.75 7.16 2.26
N LEU A 34 6.79 6.87 3.15
CA LEU A 34 6.99 6.98 4.59
C LEU A 34 7.58 5.66 5.12
N THR A 35 8.85 5.70 5.49
CA THR A 35 9.63 4.57 6.03
C THR A 35 9.98 4.79 7.49
N GLY A 36 10.20 3.69 8.22
CA GLY A 36 10.66 3.74 9.61
C GLY A 36 9.56 4.07 10.61
N PRO A 37 9.91 4.44 11.85
CA PRO A 37 8.98 4.52 12.97
C PRO A 37 7.79 5.45 12.77
N LEU A 38 7.96 6.52 11.96
CA LEU A 38 6.90 7.49 11.67
C LEU A 38 5.69 6.85 10.97
N ARG A 39 5.85 5.73 10.26
CA ARG A 39 4.74 4.99 9.64
C ARG A 39 3.72 4.50 10.67
N ASN A 40 4.19 4.17 11.87
CA ASN A 40 3.33 3.69 12.97
C ASN A 40 2.47 4.81 13.61
N LEU A 41 2.76 6.08 13.31
CA LEU A 41 1.93 7.20 13.76
C LEU A 41 0.65 7.33 12.94
N ILE A 42 0.59 6.73 11.74
CA ILE A 42 -0.61 6.76 10.91
C ILE A 42 -1.58 5.70 11.44
N PRO A 43 -2.79 6.11 11.88
CA PRO A 43 -3.78 5.18 12.41
C PRO A 43 -4.13 4.10 11.39
N GLN A 44 -3.98 2.84 11.79
CA GLN A 44 -4.43 1.68 11.00
C GLN A 44 -5.89 1.29 11.31
N GLY A 45 -6.50 1.97 12.30
CA GLY A 45 -7.83 1.70 12.80
C GLY A 45 -8.07 2.40 14.14
N VAL A 46 -9.31 2.38 14.64
CA VAL A 46 -9.69 2.96 15.94
C VAL A 46 -10.69 2.08 16.67
N GLY A 47 -10.36 1.69 17.90
CA GLY A 47 -11.29 0.93 18.76
C GLY A 47 -11.83 -0.32 18.07
N ASN A 48 -10.96 -1.16 17.53
CA ASN A 48 -11.27 -2.38 16.76
C ASN A 48 -11.92 -2.17 15.38
N ALA A 49 -12.21 -0.93 14.97
CA ALA A 49 -12.49 -0.66 13.56
C ALA A 49 -11.19 -0.74 12.76
N ASP A 50 -10.97 -1.84 12.03
CA ASP A 50 -9.80 -2.04 11.18
C ASP A 50 -9.95 -1.29 9.86
N TRP A 51 -9.02 -0.39 9.56
CA TRP A 51 -9.04 0.43 8.35
C TRP A 51 -8.02 0.00 7.30
N ARG A 52 -7.18 -0.99 7.60
CA ARG A 52 -6.21 -1.55 6.66
C ARG A 52 -6.81 -1.97 5.31
N PRO A 53 -7.98 -2.65 5.24
CA PRO A 53 -8.60 -2.94 3.95
C PRO A 53 -9.03 -1.68 3.18
N TYR A 54 -9.50 -0.64 3.87
CA TYR A 54 -9.93 0.60 3.24
C TYR A 54 -8.76 1.44 2.73
N CYS A 55 -7.61 1.40 3.43
CA CYS A 55 -6.38 2.03 2.97
C CYS A 55 -5.87 1.35 1.68
N ARG A 56 -5.86 0.02 1.62
CA ARG A 56 -5.52 -0.71 0.37
C ARG A 56 -6.47 -0.37 -0.77
N ALA A 57 -7.78 -0.27 -0.48
CA ALA A 57 -8.76 0.13 -1.48
C ALA A 57 -8.58 1.58 -1.96
N HIS A 58 -8.13 2.49 -1.09
CA HIS A 58 -7.81 3.87 -1.44
C HIS A 58 -6.60 3.96 -2.36
N ASP A 59 -5.51 3.25 -2.04
CA ASP A 59 -4.31 3.19 -2.88
C ASP A 59 -4.60 2.52 -4.22
N ALA A 60 -5.40 1.45 -4.24
CA ALA A 60 -5.86 0.82 -5.47
C ALA A 60 -6.71 1.79 -6.32
N CYS A 61 -7.60 2.58 -5.69
CA CYS A 61 -8.37 3.60 -6.38
C CYS A 61 -7.46 4.60 -7.07
N TYR A 62 -6.41 5.09 -6.40
CA TYR A 62 -5.40 5.97 -7.02
C TYR A 62 -4.68 5.37 -8.23
N GLY A 63 -4.67 4.04 -8.38
CA GLY A 63 -4.10 3.34 -9.52
C GLY A 63 -5.02 3.22 -10.74
N ILE A 64 -6.29 3.66 -10.65
CA ILE A 64 -7.21 3.62 -11.79
C ILE A 64 -6.90 4.80 -12.75
N PRO A 65 -6.56 4.56 -14.02
CA PRO A 65 -6.22 5.63 -14.96
C PRO A 65 -7.32 6.68 -15.08
N GLY A 66 -6.99 7.95 -14.86
CA GLY A 66 -7.90 9.08 -15.07
C GLY A 66 -8.97 9.26 -13.99
N VAL A 67 -8.93 8.45 -12.92
CA VAL A 67 -9.86 8.60 -11.79
C VAL A 67 -9.70 9.96 -11.11
N ASP A 68 -10.80 10.52 -10.62
CA ASP A 68 -10.75 11.73 -9.79
C ASP A 68 -10.25 11.39 -8.38
N LYS A 69 -9.17 12.06 -7.96
CA LYS A 69 -8.61 11.94 -6.61
C LYS A 69 -9.64 12.24 -5.53
N ALA A 70 -10.48 13.26 -5.71
CA ALA A 70 -11.44 13.66 -4.68
C ALA A 70 -12.53 12.60 -4.49
N SER A 71 -12.92 11.89 -5.55
CA SER A 71 -13.78 10.71 -5.49
C SER A 71 -13.16 9.59 -4.66
N CYS A 72 -11.89 9.23 -4.92
CA CYS A 72 -11.18 8.22 -4.14
C CYS A 72 -11.09 8.59 -2.65
N ASP A 73 -10.70 9.84 -2.33
CA ASP A 73 -10.61 10.33 -0.94
C ASP A 73 -11.96 10.28 -0.22
N ARG A 74 -13.05 10.63 -0.92
CA ARG A 74 -14.41 10.59 -0.37
C ARG A 74 -14.87 9.16 -0.11
N ASN A 75 -14.60 8.24 -1.02
CA ASN A 75 -14.92 6.82 -0.81
C ASN A 75 -14.14 6.24 0.38
N PHE A 76 -12.86 6.59 0.51
CA PHE A 76 -12.05 6.21 1.66
C PHE A 76 -12.64 6.72 2.99
N TYR A 77 -13.02 7.99 3.05
CA TYR A 77 -13.69 8.57 4.22
C TYR A 77 -14.98 7.82 4.58
N ASN A 78 -15.83 7.54 3.59
CA ASN A 78 -17.11 6.88 3.81
C ASN A 78 -16.95 5.46 4.37
N GLN A 79 -15.98 4.70 3.87
CA GLN A 79 -15.67 3.35 4.36
C GLN A 79 -15.13 3.37 5.81
N MET A 80 -14.21 4.28 6.14
CA MET A 80 -13.76 4.44 7.52
C MET A 80 -14.92 4.84 8.44
N LYS A 81 -15.72 5.83 8.02
CA LYS A 81 -16.85 6.33 8.81
C LYS A 81 -17.92 5.26 9.05
N SER A 82 -18.23 4.41 8.05
CA SER A 82 -19.21 3.34 8.20
C SER A 82 -18.75 2.30 9.22
N SER A 83 -17.46 1.97 9.25
CA SER A 83 -16.88 1.04 10.22
C SER A 83 -16.96 1.54 11.68
N CYS A 84 -17.14 2.85 11.89
CA CYS A 84 -17.21 3.43 13.23
C CYS A 84 -18.48 3.06 14.02
N GLY A 85 -19.53 2.55 13.36
CA GLY A 85 -20.74 2.07 14.05
C GLY A 85 -20.47 0.88 14.97
N CYS A 86 -19.50 0.04 14.63
CA CYS A 86 -19.12 -1.16 15.39
C CYS A 86 -17.83 -0.96 16.21
N SER A 87 -17.29 0.26 16.24
CA SER A 87 -16.06 0.56 17.00
C SER A 87 -16.35 0.60 18.50
N GLY A 88 -15.42 0.12 19.32
CA GLY A 88 -15.42 0.35 20.76
C GLY A 88 -15.20 1.82 21.15
N LYS A 89 -14.82 2.69 20.19
CA LYS A 89 -14.69 4.15 20.37
C LYS A 89 -15.33 4.94 19.21
N PRO A 90 -16.67 4.93 19.05
CA PRO A 90 -17.33 5.47 17.86
C PRO A 90 -17.06 6.95 17.57
N ILE A 91 -16.98 7.80 18.60
CA ILE A 91 -16.74 9.25 18.43
C ILE A 91 -15.31 9.50 17.95
N LEU A 92 -14.32 8.93 18.65
CA LEU A 92 -12.92 9.04 18.27
C LEU A 92 -12.68 8.47 16.87
N CYS A 93 -13.32 7.35 16.53
CA CYS A 93 -13.25 6.74 15.20
C CYS A 93 -13.68 7.73 14.11
N ARG A 94 -14.82 8.42 14.27
CA ARG A 94 -15.32 9.39 13.29
C ARG A 94 -14.42 10.62 13.15
N ILE A 95 -13.88 11.12 14.27
CA ILE A 95 -12.92 12.24 14.27
C ILE A 95 -11.66 11.83 13.51
N THR A 96 -11.07 10.68 13.85
CA THR A 96 -9.85 10.20 13.19
C THR A 96 -10.09 9.91 11.71
N ALA A 97 -11.25 9.36 11.33
CA ALA A 97 -11.60 9.13 9.92
C ALA A 97 -11.66 10.46 9.14
N HIS A 98 -12.20 11.51 9.76
CA HIS A 98 -12.23 12.85 9.17
C HIS A 98 -10.81 13.45 9.06
N LEU A 99 -9.94 13.27 10.06
CA LEU A 99 -8.54 13.71 10.00
C LEU A 99 -7.75 12.99 8.89
N MET A 100 -7.99 11.69 8.70
CA MET A 100 -7.40 10.90 7.59
C MET A 100 -7.87 11.43 6.22
N TYR A 101 -9.16 11.76 6.09
CA TYR A 101 -9.71 12.38 4.87
C TYR A 101 -9.12 13.76 4.58
N VAL A 102 -9.01 14.64 5.59
CA VAL A 102 -8.37 15.96 5.41
C VAL A 102 -6.90 15.82 5.04
N SER A 103 -6.19 14.88 5.67
CA SER A 103 -4.79 14.58 5.37
C SER A 103 -4.59 14.12 3.93
N THR A 104 -5.40 13.16 3.45
CA THR A 104 -5.32 12.68 2.06
C THR A 104 -5.65 13.77 1.06
N LYS A 105 -6.65 14.62 1.33
CA LYS A 105 -6.96 15.78 0.48
C LYS A 105 -5.80 16.77 0.37
N ARG A 106 -5.14 17.10 1.49
CA ARG A 106 -4.10 18.14 1.54
C ARG A 106 -2.72 17.64 1.08
N PHE A 107 -2.37 16.40 1.42
CA PHE A 107 -1.01 15.88 1.25
C PHE A 107 -0.91 14.70 0.28
N GLY A 108 -2.04 14.14 -0.15
CA GLY A 108 -2.08 12.95 -1.01
C GLY A 108 -1.72 13.18 -2.48
N THR A 109 -1.57 14.43 -2.95
CA THR A 109 -1.38 14.74 -4.39
C THR A 109 -0.14 14.07 -4.97
N LYS A 110 0.98 14.05 -4.23
CA LYS A 110 2.21 13.40 -4.71
C LYS A 110 2.03 11.88 -4.89
N ALA A 111 1.35 11.23 -3.95
CA ALA A 111 1.07 9.79 -4.02
C ALA A 111 0.09 9.46 -5.16
N PHE A 112 -0.96 10.27 -5.31
CA PHE A 112 -1.91 10.15 -6.43
C PHE A 112 -1.21 10.28 -7.78
N ASN A 113 -0.45 11.36 -8.01
CA ASN A 113 0.26 11.59 -9.28
C ASN A 113 1.30 10.50 -9.57
N LYS A 114 1.94 9.93 -8.55
CA LYS A 114 2.84 8.78 -8.72
C LYS A 114 2.06 7.56 -9.20
N SER A 115 0.95 7.24 -8.55
CA SER A 115 0.10 6.08 -8.90
C SER A 115 -0.48 6.21 -10.31
N GLN A 116 -0.97 7.39 -10.68
CA GLN A 116 -1.45 7.68 -12.03
C GLN A 116 -0.36 7.47 -13.08
N ARG A 117 0.86 7.99 -12.87
CA ARG A 117 1.98 7.79 -13.80
C ARG A 117 2.30 6.31 -14.00
N LEU A 118 2.32 5.54 -12.92
CA LEU A 118 2.54 4.09 -12.99
C LEU A 118 1.41 3.40 -13.74
N ALA A 119 0.16 3.75 -13.46
CA ALA A 119 -1.01 3.17 -14.14
C ALA A 119 -0.95 3.41 -15.66
N TYR A 120 -0.65 4.63 -16.11
CA TYR A 120 -0.50 4.92 -17.54
C TYR A 120 0.71 4.23 -18.17
N ALA A 121 1.85 4.17 -17.47
CA ALA A 121 3.01 3.44 -17.95
C ALA A 121 2.69 1.95 -18.15
N THR A 122 2.09 1.29 -17.15
CA THR A 122 1.71 -0.12 -17.23
C THR A 122 0.72 -0.40 -18.36
N ASN A 123 -0.30 0.45 -18.54
CA ASN A 123 -1.23 0.31 -19.67
C ASN A 123 -0.55 0.52 -21.03
N SER A 124 0.43 1.42 -21.10
CA SER A 124 1.20 1.65 -22.32
C SER A 124 2.03 0.41 -22.68
N PHE A 125 2.69 -0.21 -21.72
CA PHE A 125 3.42 -1.47 -21.94
C PHE A 125 2.49 -2.63 -22.30
N ALA A 126 1.31 -2.73 -21.68
CA ALA A 126 0.32 -3.74 -22.03
C ALA A 126 -0.10 -3.62 -23.50
N ASN A 127 -0.38 -2.41 -23.99
CA ASN A 127 -0.79 -2.19 -25.38
C ASN A 127 0.33 -2.45 -26.40
N GLN A 128 1.61 -2.24 -26.03
CA GLN A 128 2.75 -2.54 -26.92
C GLN A 128 3.05 -4.04 -27.05
N ASN A 129 2.58 -4.87 -26.11
CA ASN A 129 2.76 -6.32 -26.13
C ASN A 129 1.55 -7.09 -26.73
N ILE A 130 0.57 -6.37 -27.28
CA ILE A 130 -0.63 -6.93 -27.96
C ILE A 130 -0.65 -6.45 -29.42
N SER A 131 0.51 -6.44 -30.08
CA SER A 131 0.59 -6.32 -31.54
C SER A 131 1.07 -7.66 -32.11
N PRO A 132 0.32 -8.30 -33.03
CA PRO A 132 0.69 -9.58 -33.63
C PRO A 132 1.95 -9.49 -34.50
#